data_AF-A0A023DFA8-F1
#
_entry.id   AF-A0A023DFA8-F1
#
_cell.length_a   1.000
_cell.length_b   1.000
_cell.length_c   1.000
_cell.angle_alpha   90.00
_cell.angle_beta   90.00
_cell.angle_gamma   90.00
#
_symmetry.space_group_name_H-M   'P 1'
#
loop_
_entity.id
_entity.type
_entity.pdbx_description
1 polymer ?
#
loop_
_entity_poly.entity_id
_entity_poly.type
_entity_poly.pdbx_seq_one_letter_code
_entity_poly.pdbx_strand_id
1 'polypeptide(L)'
;MEEVRKQLEELQQWQGNDPQEQLDVLQEHLKHIEAQMDVYYDEQEDIRAMHRYYRRVPLEGDGLTLFVKYHELVSRTHKRRLPYFFSKDEYLYTWVDLQPDGTVRSIYSGEKKDPKTLILQDYETMKKRYDAFRQLLKRTREWKKEEKYRVKKIEQQWKFNAEHVVPQSWFGAREPMKGDLHHLFVCQPECNTLRSNFPYADFPFYNPESPKEKIQNRCGVVQNGYFEPEYGKGTVARAMLYFLLRYPHTIAKAFRSKIDVPLLIRWHRQFPATIYERHRNSAIFFIQGNRNPFIDIPELAERIAFPLNLAP
;
A
#
# COMPACT_ATOMS: atom_id res chain seq x y z
N MET A 1 1.31 25.64 2.07
CA MET A 1 1.13 26.07 0.67
C MET A 1 1.35 24.89 -0.25
N GLU A 2 2.43 24.14 -0.09
CA GLU A 2 2.72 23.00 -0.97
C GLU A 2 1.71 21.84 -0.90
N GLU A 3 1.25 21.43 0.29
CA GLU A 3 0.23 20.36 0.44
C GLU A 3 -1.10 20.71 -0.25
N VAL A 4 -1.59 21.93 -0.01
CA VAL A 4 -2.79 22.48 -0.67
C VAL A 4 -2.61 22.61 -2.18
N ARG A 5 -1.41 23.01 -2.63
CA ARG A 5 -1.09 23.12 -4.06
C ARG A 5 -1.06 21.75 -4.74
N LYS A 6 -0.52 20.72 -4.08
CA LYS A 6 -0.55 19.34 -4.60
C LYS A 6 -1.97 18.80 -4.69
N GLN A 7 -2.81 19.06 -3.70
CA GLN A 7 -4.23 18.71 -3.76
C GLN A 7 -4.96 19.47 -4.87
N LEU A 8 -4.62 20.74 -5.09
CA LEU A 8 -5.10 21.52 -6.24
C LEU A 8 -4.69 20.89 -7.57
N GLU A 9 -3.43 20.50 -7.71
CA GLU A 9 -2.90 19.85 -8.91
C GLU A 9 -3.61 18.49 -9.14
N GLU A 10 -3.77 17.66 -8.11
CA GLU A 10 -4.53 16.39 -8.17
C GLU A 10 -5.99 16.63 -8.57
N LEU A 11 -6.66 17.62 -7.97
CA LEU A 11 -8.06 17.96 -8.26
C LEU A 11 -8.26 18.63 -9.62
N GLN A 12 -7.26 19.33 -10.13
CA GLN A 12 -7.27 19.91 -11.48
C GLN A 12 -7.02 18.85 -12.55
N GLN A 13 -6.22 17.83 -12.22
CA GLN A 13 -6.01 16.67 -13.08
C GLN A 13 -7.22 15.74 -13.10
N TRP A 14 -8.06 15.78 -12.05
CA TRP A 14 -9.37 15.14 -12.09
C TRP A 14 -10.30 15.89 -13.06
N GLN A 15 -10.39 15.39 -14.29
CA GLN A 15 -11.23 15.97 -15.36
C GLN A 15 -12.72 15.62 -15.23
N GLY A 16 -13.15 15.01 -14.12
CA GLY A 16 -14.48 14.42 -14.03
C GLY A 16 -14.64 13.20 -14.93
N ASN A 17 -13.54 12.48 -15.18
CA ASN A 17 -13.53 11.31 -16.05
C ASN A 17 -14.56 10.29 -15.56
N ASP A 18 -15.41 9.85 -16.49
CA ASP A 18 -16.34 8.76 -16.30
C ASP A 18 -15.56 7.51 -15.86
N PRO A 19 -15.97 6.80 -14.79
CA PRO A 19 -15.32 5.55 -14.39
C PRO A 19 -15.39 4.46 -15.46
N GLN A 20 -16.13 4.65 -16.56
CA GLN A 20 -16.31 3.67 -17.63
C GLN A 20 -14.98 3.09 -18.16
N GLU A 21 -13.95 3.90 -18.38
CA GLU A 21 -12.65 3.39 -18.87
C GLU A 21 -12.02 2.39 -17.88
N GLN A 22 -12.03 2.72 -16.58
CA GLN A 22 -11.55 1.82 -15.53
C GLN A 22 -12.40 0.54 -15.44
N LEU A 23 -13.71 0.67 -15.63
CA LEU A 23 -14.64 -0.46 -15.62
C LEU A 23 -14.46 -1.37 -16.83
N ASP A 24 -14.12 -0.84 -17.99
CA ASP A 24 -13.85 -1.61 -19.20
C ASP A 24 -12.55 -2.41 -19.05
N VAL A 25 -11.48 -1.78 -18.54
CA VAL A 25 -10.22 -2.45 -18.20
C VAL A 25 -10.44 -3.55 -17.16
N LEU A 26 -11.19 -3.27 -16.10
CA LEU A 26 -11.54 -4.28 -15.10
C LEU A 26 -12.29 -5.46 -15.73
N GLN A 27 -13.28 -5.20 -16.57
CA GLN A 27 -14.05 -6.26 -17.23
C GLN A 27 -13.17 -7.15 -18.12
N GLU A 28 -12.21 -6.57 -18.82
CA GLU A 28 -11.23 -7.33 -19.62
C GLU A 28 -10.40 -8.26 -18.72
N HIS A 29 -9.84 -7.75 -17.63
CA HIS A 29 -9.09 -8.58 -16.69
C HIS A 29 -9.94 -9.68 -16.04
N LEU A 30 -11.18 -9.39 -15.65
CA LEU A 30 -12.09 -10.38 -15.07
C LEU A 30 -12.40 -11.52 -16.05
N LYS A 31 -12.68 -11.20 -17.32
CA LYS A 31 -12.88 -12.21 -18.37
C LYS A 31 -11.66 -13.10 -18.56
N HIS A 32 -10.45 -12.52 -18.50
CA HIS A 32 -9.20 -13.26 -18.61
C HIS A 32 -8.99 -14.22 -17.43
N ILE A 33 -9.27 -13.77 -16.20
CA ILE A 33 -9.17 -14.60 -14.98
C ILE A 33 -10.17 -15.76 -15.04
N GLU A 34 -11.42 -15.51 -15.43
CA GLU A 34 -12.46 -16.54 -15.55
C GLU A 34 -12.12 -17.59 -16.61
N ALA A 35 -11.46 -17.19 -17.71
CA ALA A 35 -11.12 -18.09 -18.80
C ALA A 35 -9.97 -19.05 -18.44
N GLN A 36 -8.90 -18.56 -17.81
CA GLN A 36 -7.69 -19.34 -17.52
C GLN A 36 -6.95 -18.81 -16.28
N MET A 37 -6.82 -19.66 -15.25
CA MET A 37 -6.10 -19.31 -14.01
C MET A 37 -4.62 -18.95 -14.24
N ASP A 38 -3.97 -19.55 -15.24
CA ASP A 38 -2.58 -19.23 -15.61
C ASP A 38 -2.43 -17.78 -16.11
N VAL A 39 -3.52 -17.13 -16.53
CA VAL A 39 -3.52 -15.71 -16.93
C VAL A 39 -3.52 -14.79 -15.72
N TYR A 40 -4.07 -15.23 -14.58
CA TYR A 40 -3.97 -14.48 -13.33
C TYR A 40 -2.52 -14.46 -12.83
N TYR A 41 -1.82 -15.60 -12.87
CA TYR A 41 -0.42 -15.66 -12.44
C TYR A 41 0.37 -16.73 -13.20
N ASP A 42 1.23 -16.30 -14.14
CA ASP A 42 2.20 -17.17 -14.80
C ASP A 42 3.45 -17.34 -13.92
N GLU A 43 3.49 -18.47 -13.19
CA GLU A 43 4.61 -18.82 -12.31
C GLU A 43 5.94 -18.98 -13.07
N GLN A 44 5.92 -19.53 -14.29
CA GLN A 44 7.15 -19.79 -15.05
C GLN A 44 7.74 -18.49 -15.60
N GLU A 45 6.91 -17.57 -16.07
CA GLU A 45 7.34 -16.22 -16.43
C GLU A 45 7.88 -15.47 -15.22
N ASP A 46 7.18 -15.52 -14.08
CA ASP A 46 7.59 -14.80 -12.88
C ASP A 46 8.93 -15.31 -12.33
N ILE A 47 9.14 -16.63 -12.28
CA ILE A 47 10.44 -17.23 -11.90
C ILE A 47 11.56 -16.73 -12.84
N ARG A 48 11.33 -16.72 -14.16
CA ARG A 48 12.30 -16.20 -15.13
C ARG A 48 12.57 -14.71 -14.92
N ALA A 49 11.55 -13.92 -14.61
CA ALA A 49 11.68 -12.50 -14.29
C ALA A 49 12.48 -12.27 -13.01
N MET A 50 12.19 -13.02 -11.94
CA MET A 50 12.93 -13.00 -10.67
C MET A 50 14.41 -13.30 -10.89
N HIS A 51 14.73 -14.41 -11.57
CA HIS A 51 16.13 -14.75 -11.88
C HIS A 51 16.84 -13.63 -12.61
N ARG A 52 16.21 -13.04 -13.64
CA ARG A 52 16.80 -11.90 -14.37
C ARG A 52 16.97 -10.66 -13.49
N TYR A 53 16.01 -10.37 -12.62
CA TYR A 53 15.99 -9.19 -11.77
C TYR A 53 17.08 -9.25 -10.68
N TYR A 54 17.24 -10.41 -10.03
CA TYR A 54 18.18 -10.60 -8.93
C TYR A 54 19.57 -11.10 -9.35
N ARG A 55 19.82 -11.42 -10.63
CA ARG A 55 21.09 -12.05 -11.11
C ARG A 55 22.41 -11.34 -10.74
N ARG A 56 22.36 -10.06 -10.35
CA ARG A 56 23.56 -9.25 -10.01
C ARG A 56 23.64 -8.85 -8.54
N VAL A 57 22.74 -9.32 -7.69
CA VAL A 57 22.80 -9.09 -6.25
C VAL A 57 23.05 -10.39 -5.51
N PRO A 58 23.87 -10.38 -4.45
CA PRO A 58 24.15 -11.58 -3.69
C PRO A 58 22.92 -11.97 -2.86
N LEU A 59 22.75 -13.28 -2.64
CA LEU A 59 21.78 -13.81 -1.68
C LEU A 59 22.37 -13.93 -0.27
N GLU A 60 23.69 -13.96 -0.18
CA GLU A 60 24.45 -14.16 1.06
C GLU A 60 25.41 -13.00 1.33
N GLY A 61 25.76 -12.80 2.59
CA GLY A 61 26.68 -11.74 3.02
C GLY A 61 26.29 -11.19 4.38
N ASP A 62 27.03 -10.19 4.84
CA ASP A 62 26.65 -9.46 6.04
C ASP A 62 25.36 -8.66 5.80
N GLY A 63 24.54 -8.52 6.85
CA GLY A 63 23.19 -7.95 6.71
C GLY A 63 23.15 -6.50 6.26
N LEU A 64 24.20 -5.70 6.51
CA LEU A 64 24.28 -4.31 6.07
C LEU A 64 24.69 -4.22 4.60
N THR A 65 25.62 -5.05 4.13
CA THR A 65 25.94 -5.16 2.71
C THR A 65 24.73 -5.64 1.92
N LEU A 66 24.00 -6.65 2.42
CA LEU A 66 22.73 -7.06 1.81
C LEU A 66 21.76 -5.90 1.74
N PHE A 67 21.56 -5.18 2.85
CA PHE A 67 20.71 -3.98 2.87
C PHE A 67 21.09 -2.98 1.77
N VAL A 68 22.37 -2.60 1.67
CA VAL A 68 22.85 -1.62 0.68
C VAL A 68 22.61 -2.12 -0.75
N LYS A 69 22.95 -3.38 -1.05
CA LYS A 69 22.81 -3.96 -2.40
C LYS A 69 21.36 -4.06 -2.83
N TYR A 70 20.47 -4.51 -1.93
CA TYR A 70 19.05 -4.60 -2.22
C TYR A 70 18.39 -3.22 -2.28
N HIS A 71 18.76 -2.28 -1.41
CA HIS A 71 18.32 -0.88 -1.47
C HIS A 71 18.66 -0.25 -2.83
N GLU A 72 19.91 -0.41 -3.29
CA GLU A 72 20.35 0.09 -4.58
C GLU A 72 19.56 -0.55 -5.74
N LEU A 73 19.34 -1.87 -5.69
CA LEU A 73 18.56 -2.60 -6.69
C LEU A 73 17.13 -2.06 -6.78
N VAL A 74 16.37 -2.04 -5.68
CA VAL A 74 14.97 -1.58 -5.69
C VAL A 74 14.85 -0.10 -6.00
N SER A 75 15.85 0.71 -5.64
CA SER A 75 15.87 2.14 -5.92
C SER A 75 16.12 2.44 -7.40
N ARG A 76 17.08 1.76 -8.04
CA ARG A 76 17.40 1.99 -9.46
C ARG A 76 16.34 1.40 -10.40
N THR A 77 15.67 0.33 -9.98
CA THR A 77 14.68 -0.38 -10.81
C THR A 77 13.28 0.22 -10.73
N HIS A 78 12.99 1.05 -9.73
CA HIS A 78 11.75 1.84 -9.68
C HIS A 78 11.80 2.97 -10.73
N LYS A 79 11.59 2.57 -11.99
CA LYS A 79 11.73 3.39 -13.20
C LYS A 79 10.51 4.27 -13.44
N ARG A 80 9.31 3.71 -13.27
CA ARG A 80 8.05 4.43 -13.46
C ARG A 80 7.49 4.80 -12.09
N ARG A 81 7.71 6.05 -11.72
CA ARG A 81 7.29 6.65 -10.43
C ARG A 81 5.94 7.33 -10.63
N LEU A 82 4.90 6.51 -10.61
CA LEU A 82 3.54 6.95 -10.89
C LEU A 82 3.01 7.84 -9.75
N PRO A 83 2.28 8.93 -10.06
CA PRO A 83 1.56 9.69 -9.05
C PRO A 83 0.47 8.84 -8.37
N TYR A 84 0.18 9.12 -7.10
CA TYR A 84 -0.79 8.36 -6.31
C TYR A 84 -2.15 8.15 -6.97
N PHE A 85 -2.76 9.22 -7.51
CA PHE A 85 -4.08 9.09 -8.13
C PHE A 85 -4.05 8.08 -9.27
N PHE A 86 -3.02 8.15 -10.13
CA PHE A 86 -2.84 7.24 -11.26
C PHE A 86 -2.57 5.81 -10.79
N SER A 87 -1.70 5.61 -9.80
CA SER A 87 -1.45 4.27 -9.23
C SER A 87 -2.73 3.62 -8.68
N LYS A 88 -3.53 4.39 -7.92
CA LYS A 88 -4.78 3.90 -7.34
C LYS A 88 -5.83 3.62 -8.40
N ASP A 89 -6.07 4.59 -9.26
CA ASP A 89 -7.21 4.59 -10.16
C ASP A 89 -7.00 3.61 -11.32
N GLU A 90 -5.79 3.58 -11.90
CA GLU A 90 -5.55 2.77 -13.09
C GLU A 90 -5.19 1.32 -12.79
N TYR A 91 -4.59 1.04 -11.63
CA TYR A 91 -3.95 -0.27 -11.39
C TYR A 91 -4.42 -0.98 -10.12
N LEU A 92 -4.67 -0.26 -9.02
CA LEU A 92 -4.90 -0.90 -7.73
C LEU A 92 -6.15 -1.80 -7.77
N TYR A 93 -7.29 -1.24 -8.16
CA TYR A 93 -8.57 -1.95 -8.14
C TYR A 93 -8.82 -2.81 -9.37
N THR A 94 -8.15 -2.49 -10.48
CA THR A 94 -8.37 -3.09 -11.80
C THR A 94 -7.49 -4.32 -12.02
N TRP A 95 -6.34 -4.43 -11.35
CA TRP A 95 -5.39 -5.52 -11.59
C TRP A 95 -4.59 -5.95 -10.37
N VAL A 96 -3.91 -5.01 -9.70
CA VAL A 96 -2.90 -5.31 -8.69
C VAL A 96 -3.51 -6.02 -7.49
N ASP A 97 -4.62 -5.52 -6.94
CA ASP A 97 -5.24 -6.10 -5.74
C ASP A 97 -6.32 -7.16 -6.05
N LEU A 98 -6.53 -7.49 -7.33
CA LEU A 98 -7.44 -8.58 -7.69
C LEU A 98 -6.95 -9.89 -7.10
N GLN A 99 -7.89 -10.68 -6.61
CA GLN A 99 -7.72 -12.04 -6.11
C GLN A 99 -7.93 -13.04 -7.27
N PRO A 100 -7.52 -14.31 -7.11
CA PRO A 100 -7.75 -15.34 -8.13
C PRO A 100 -9.22 -15.58 -8.50
N ASP A 101 -10.15 -15.17 -7.62
CA ASP A 101 -11.60 -15.25 -7.86
C ASP A 101 -12.19 -13.95 -8.45
N GLY A 102 -11.34 -13.03 -8.90
CA GLY A 102 -11.74 -11.74 -9.48
C GLY A 102 -12.24 -10.71 -8.45
N THR A 103 -12.33 -11.07 -7.17
CA THR A 103 -12.69 -10.12 -6.11
C THR A 103 -11.49 -9.28 -5.68
N VAL A 104 -11.72 -8.25 -4.87
CA VAL A 104 -10.66 -7.60 -4.08
C VAL A 104 -10.87 -7.89 -2.60
N ARG A 105 -9.79 -7.84 -1.83
CA ARG A 105 -9.84 -8.13 -0.39
C ARG A 105 -9.25 -6.97 0.41
N SER A 106 -9.94 -6.58 1.46
CA SER A 106 -9.41 -5.58 2.39
C SER A 106 -8.20 -6.09 3.14
N ILE A 107 -7.14 -5.27 3.18
CA ILE A 107 -5.89 -5.61 3.85
C ILE A 107 -6.05 -5.86 5.35
N TYR A 108 -6.96 -5.16 6.04
CA TYR A 108 -7.11 -5.27 7.50
C TYR A 108 -8.27 -6.13 7.96
N SER A 109 -9.33 -6.26 7.14
CA SER A 109 -10.49 -7.08 7.51
C SER A 109 -10.58 -8.43 6.83
N GLY A 110 -9.82 -8.63 5.75
CA GLY A 110 -9.90 -9.85 4.96
C GLY A 110 -11.23 -10.02 4.22
N GLU A 111 -12.15 -9.06 4.31
CA GLU A 111 -13.44 -9.10 3.62
C GLU A 111 -13.25 -8.96 2.12
N LYS A 112 -13.94 -9.84 1.39
CA LYS A 112 -14.06 -9.76 -0.06
C LYS A 112 -15.05 -8.68 -0.46
N LYS A 113 -14.73 -7.97 -1.54
CA LYS A 113 -15.60 -6.97 -2.18
C LYS A 113 -15.51 -7.11 -3.69
N ASP A 114 -16.58 -6.68 -4.34
CA ASP A 114 -16.58 -6.50 -5.79
C ASP A 114 -15.74 -5.25 -6.15
N PRO A 115 -14.69 -5.38 -6.99
CA PRO A 115 -13.86 -4.24 -7.40
C PRO A 115 -14.66 -3.15 -8.12
N LYS A 116 -15.69 -3.49 -8.90
CA LYS A 116 -16.55 -2.50 -9.56
C LYS A 116 -17.24 -1.60 -8.56
N THR A 117 -17.72 -2.17 -7.46
CA THR A 117 -18.31 -1.41 -6.36
C THR A 117 -17.32 -0.42 -5.76
N LEU A 118 -16.04 -0.79 -5.59
CA LEU A 118 -15.03 0.12 -5.04
C LEU A 118 -14.69 1.27 -5.99
N ILE A 119 -14.55 0.99 -7.30
CA ILE A 119 -14.28 2.02 -8.32
C ILE A 119 -15.40 3.08 -8.29
N LEU A 120 -16.65 2.65 -8.30
CA LEU A 120 -17.81 3.57 -8.27
C LEU A 120 -17.88 4.36 -6.95
N GLN A 121 -17.58 3.74 -5.81
CA GLN A 121 -17.53 4.42 -4.51
C GLN A 121 -16.41 5.47 -4.44
N ASP A 122 -15.23 5.14 -4.96
CA ASP A 122 -14.09 6.07 -5.00
C ASP A 122 -14.35 7.23 -5.95
N TYR A 123 -15.00 6.99 -7.10
CA TYR A 123 -15.46 8.04 -8.01
C TYR A 123 -16.42 9.01 -7.32
N GLU A 124 -17.45 8.51 -6.63
CA GLU A 124 -18.39 9.34 -5.87
C GLU A 124 -17.70 10.10 -4.71
N THR A 125 -16.72 9.46 -4.06
CA THR A 125 -15.89 10.09 -3.03
C THR A 125 -15.07 11.24 -3.62
N MET A 126 -14.50 11.05 -4.80
CA MET A 126 -13.72 12.06 -5.52
C MET A 126 -14.59 13.26 -5.90
N LYS A 127 -15.80 13.01 -6.42
CA LYS A 127 -16.79 14.05 -6.72
C LYS A 127 -17.16 14.88 -5.48
N LYS A 128 -17.46 14.22 -4.34
CA LYS A 128 -17.76 14.90 -3.06
C LYS A 128 -16.59 15.76 -2.58
N ARG A 129 -15.36 15.24 -2.65
CA ARG A 129 -14.14 15.98 -2.31
C ARG A 129 -13.97 17.20 -3.21
N TYR A 130 -14.13 17.02 -4.53
CA TYR A 130 -14.02 18.09 -5.51
C TYR A 130 -15.03 19.21 -5.26
N ASP A 131 -16.30 18.88 -5.03
CA ASP A 131 -17.36 19.86 -4.75
C ASP A 131 -17.09 20.63 -3.45
N ALA A 132 -16.74 19.93 -2.38
CA ALA A 132 -16.41 20.56 -1.10
C ALA A 132 -15.17 21.47 -1.21
N PHE A 133 -14.17 21.04 -1.98
CA PHE A 133 -12.98 21.81 -2.22
C PHE A 133 -13.27 23.06 -3.08
N ARG A 134 -14.09 22.93 -4.14
CA ARG A 134 -14.54 24.09 -4.92
C ARG A 134 -15.31 25.10 -4.08
N GLN A 135 -16.15 24.64 -3.16
CA GLN A 135 -16.83 25.54 -2.22
C GLN A 135 -15.86 26.24 -1.29
N LEU A 136 -14.81 25.55 -0.82
CA LEU A 136 -13.75 26.16 -0.02
C LEU A 136 -13.01 27.23 -0.83
N LEU A 137 -12.59 26.94 -2.07
CA LEU A 137 -11.91 27.90 -2.96
C LEU A 137 -12.72 29.17 -3.17
N LYS A 138 -14.04 29.07 -3.38
CA LYS A 138 -14.92 30.25 -3.55
C LYS A 138 -14.97 31.15 -2.30
N ARG A 139 -14.78 30.58 -1.12
CA ARG A 139 -14.86 31.29 0.18
C ARG A 139 -13.49 31.78 0.67
N THR A 140 -12.41 31.16 0.20
CA THR A 140 -11.05 31.46 0.62
C THR A 140 -10.50 32.65 -0.18
N ARG A 141 -10.27 33.77 0.52
CA ARG A 141 -9.56 34.93 -0.05
C ARG A 141 -8.04 34.82 0.15
N GLU A 142 -7.61 34.21 1.25
CA GLU A 142 -6.20 33.99 1.61
C GLU A 142 -6.02 32.61 2.26
N TRP A 143 -4.90 31.93 2.00
CA TRP A 143 -4.63 30.58 2.53
C TRP A 143 -3.92 30.62 3.88
N LYS A 144 -4.68 30.70 4.97
CA LYS A 144 -4.17 30.71 6.35
C LYS A 144 -4.18 29.30 6.95
N LYS A 145 -3.95 29.19 8.26
CA LYS A 145 -3.82 27.91 8.97
C LYS A 145 -5.17 27.19 9.03
N GLU A 146 -6.25 27.95 9.15
CA GLU A 146 -7.63 27.50 9.23
C GLU A 146 -8.09 26.82 7.93
N GLU A 147 -7.75 27.39 6.78
CA GLU A 147 -8.06 26.80 5.48
C GLU A 147 -7.31 25.47 5.28
N LYS A 148 -6.04 25.40 5.68
CA LYS A 148 -5.29 24.13 5.64
C LYS A 148 -5.95 23.05 6.49
N TYR A 149 -6.46 23.42 7.66
CA TYR A 149 -7.21 22.51 8.51
C TYR A 149 -8.52 22.04 7.84
N ARG A 150 -9.24 22.95 7.17
CA ARG A 150 -10.45 22.60 6.41
C ARG A 150 -10.18 21.63 5.28
N VAL A 151 -9.08 21.82 4.55
CA VAL A 151 -8.66 20.89 3.49
C VAL A 151 -8.38 19.50 4.06
N LYS A 152 -7.64 19.40 5.17
CA LYS A 152 -7.42 18.11 5.85
C LYS A 152 -8.73 17.48 6.33
N LYS A 153 -9.67 18.29 6.82
CA LYS A 153 -10.99 17.82 7.25
C LYS A 153 -11.80 17.23 6.08
N ILE A 154 -11.74 17.84 4.89
CA ILE A 154 -12.37 17.31 3.67
C ILE A 154 -11.83 15.90 3.35
N GLU A 155 -10.51 15.70 3.40
CA GLU A 155 -9.91 14.40 3.11
C GLU A 155 -10.28 13.34 4.16
N GLN A 156 -10.26 13.72 5.44
CA GLN A 156 -10.61 12.84 6.55
C GLN A 156 -12.09 12.43 6.52
N GLN A 157 -12.97 13.33 6.05
CA GLN A 157 -14.40 13.06 5.96
C GLN A 157 -14.74 12.05 4.86
N TRP A 158 -13.99 12.04 3.76
CA TRP A 158 -14.27 11.22 2.59
C TRP A 158 -13.05 10.39 2.23
N LYS A 159 -12.73 9.34 2.98
CA LYS A 159 -11.59 8.47 2.64
C LYS A 159 -11.90 7.56 1.44
N PHE A 160 -10.86 7.27 0.66
CA PHE A 160 -10.90 6.27 -0.41
C PHE A 160 -10.82 4.85 0.15
N ASN A 161 -11.18 3.88 -0.68
CA ASN A 161 -11.04 2.44 -0.40
C ASN A 161 -9.59 1.93 -0.55
N ALA A 162 -8.61 2.78 -0.23
CA ALA A 162 -7.19 2.47 -0.32
C ALA A 162 -6.44 2.83 0.96
N GLU A 163 -5.48 2.00 1.32
CA GLU A 163 -4.65 2.09 2.51
C GLU A 163 -3.18 2.16 2.15
N HIS A 164 -2.48 3.15 2.71
CA HIS A 164 -1.02 3.15 2.74
C HIS A 164 -0.54 2.42 3.99
N VAL A 165 0.01 1.22 3.81
CA VAL A 165 0.54 0.40 4.92
C VAL A 165 1.61 1.15 5.70
N VAL A 166 2.41 2.01 5.06
CA VAL A 166 3.18 3.05 5.76
C VAL A 166 2.34 4.33 5.77
N PRO A 167 1.95 4.89 6.94
CA PRO A 167 1.08 6.06 6.97
C PRO A 167 1.69 7.24 6.22
N GLN A 168 0.90 7.91 5.39
CA GLN A 168 1.35 9.10 4.65
C GLN A 168 1.93 10.19 5.56
N SER A 169 1.38 10.34 6.77
CA SER A 169 1.88 11.30 7.77
C SER A 169 3.31 11.02 8.23
N TRP A 170 3.81 9.79 8.06
CA TRP A 170 5.16 9.41 8.48
C TRP A 170 6.24 9.93 7.53
N PHE A 171 5.94 10.10 6.24
CA PHE A 171 6.90 10.54 5.21
C PHE A 171 6.48 11.84 4.49
N GLY A 172 5.41 12.47 4.96
CA GLY A 172 4.89 13.75 4.46
C GLY A 172 4.11 13.64 3.15
N ALA A 173 3.49 12.48 2.87
CA ALA A 173 2.71 12.21 1.66
C ALA A 173 3.45 12.56 0.35
N ARG A 174 4.79 12.45 0.35
CA ARG A 174 5.63 12.83 -0.79
C ARG A 174 5.68 11.74 -1.84
N GLU A 175 5.65 12.13 -3.10
CA GLU A 175 6.02 11.25 -4.21
C GLU A 175 7.53 10.99 -4.22
N PRO A 176 7.98 9.81 -4.70
CA PRO A 176 7.20 8.72 -5.30
C PRO A 176 6.61 7.74 -4.28
N MET A 177 6.80 7.97 -2.97
CA MET A 177 6.34 7.05 -1.94
C MET A 177 4.81 6.95 -1.93
N LYS A 178 4.09 8.06 -2.06
CA LYS A 178 2.62 8.06 -2.01
C LYS A 178 2.00 7.19 -3.11
N GLY A 179 2.56 7.18 -4.32
CA GLY A 179 2.10 6.34 -5.43
C GLY A 179 2.75 4.96 -5.57
N ASP A 180 3.63 4.53 -4.67
CA ASP A 180 4.27 3.22 -4.77
C ASP A 180 3.30 2.08 -4.39
N LEU A 181 2.92 1.24 -5.36
CA LEU A 181 1.92 0.18 -5.21
C LEU A 181 2.34 -0.92 -4.21
N HIS A 182 3.64 -1.06 -3.94
CA HIS A 182 4.14 -2.08 -2.98
C HIS A 182 3.69 -1.84 -1.53
N HIS A 183 3.18 -0.65 -1.19
CA HIS A 183 2.58 -0.39 0.13
C HIS A 183 1.18 0.24 0.08
N LEU A 184 0.55 0.27 -1.10
CA LEU A 184 -0.82 0.75 -1.27
C LEU A 184 -1.75 -0.45 -1.48
N PHE A 185 -2.82 -0.59 -0.69
CA PHE A 185 -3.73 -1.76 -0.74
C PHE A 185 -5.19 -1.36 -0.69
N VAL A 186 -6.09 -2.22 -1.13
CA VAL A 186 -7.53 -2.12 -0.91
C VAL A 186 -7.83 -2.19 0.59
N CYS A 187 -8.65 -1.25 1.08
CA CYS A 187 -9.07 -1.21 2.48
C CYS A 187 -10.33 -0.38 2.63
N GLN A 188 -11.32 -0.85 3.40
CA GLN A 188 -12.51 -0.04 3.64
C GLN A 188 -12.16 1.21 4.47
N PRO A 189 -12.82 2.35 4.19
CA PRO A 189 -12.63 3.61 4.91
C PRO A 189 -12.70 3.49 6.43
N GLU A 190 -13.56 2.61 6.96
CA GLU A 190 -13.71 2.42 8.41
C GLU A 190 -12.46 1.77 9.01
N CYS A 191 -11.92 0.71 8.39
CA CYS A 191 -10.71 0.05 8.88
C CYS A 191 -9.48 0.95 8.74
N ASN A 192 -9.35 1.68 7.63
CA ASN A 192 -8.31 2.71 7.45
C ASN A 192 -8.43 3.81 8.52
N THR A 193 -9.65 4.26 8.85
CA THR A 193 -9.89 5.24 9.93
C THR A 193 -9.50 4.71 11.30
N LEU A 194 -9.88 3.47 11.62
CA LEU A 194 -9.50 2.82 12.87
C LEU A 194 -7.98 2.72 13.00
N ARG A 195 -7.30 2.24 11.95
CA ARG A 195 -5.84 2.09 11.93
C ARG A 195 -5.11 3.42 12.14
N SER A 196 -5.66 4.52 11.63
CA SER A 196 -5.09 5.87 11.77
C SER A 196 -3.63 5.94 11.25
N ASN A 197 -2.68 6.39 12.05
CA ASN A 197 -1.25 6.35 11.77
C ASN A 197 -0.47 5.55 12.83
N PHE A 198 -1.15 4.61 13.48
CA PHE A 198 -0.58 3.84 14.58
C PHE A 198 0.46 2.83 14.05
N PRO A 199 1.61 2.69 14.73
CA PRO A 199 2.53 1.59 14.49
C PRO A 199 1.88 0.24 14.82
N TYR A 200 2.39 -0.81 14.17
CA TYR A 200 1.92 -2.17 14.37
C TYR A 200 2.40 -2.75 15.71
N ALA A 201 1.56 -3.58 16.34
CA ALA A 201 1.88 -4.36 17.54
C ALA A 201 1.12 -5.70 17.53
N ASP A 202 1.53 -6.63 18.38
CA ASP A 202 0.70 -7.75 18.84
C ASP A 202 0.17 -7.43 20.25
N PHE A 203 -1.06 -7.83 20.54
CA PHE A 203 -1.71 -7.72 21.82
C PHE A 203 -1.96 -9.12 22.41
N PRO A 204 -1.50 -9.42 23.64
CA PRO A 204 -1.62 -10.76 24.22
C PRO A 204 -3.04 -11.31 24.33
N PHE A 205 -4.05 -10.44 24.31
CA PHE A 205 -5.47 -10.79 24.41
C PHE A 205 -6.15 -10.96 23.05
N TYR A 206 -5.43 -10.77 21.94
CA TYR A 206 -5.95 -10.79 20.59
C TYR A 206 -5.10 -11.73 19.72
N ASN A 207 -5.76 -12.64 19.02
CA ASN A 207 -5.17 -13.65 18.18
C ASN A 207 -5.91 -13.70 16.83
N PRO A 208 -5.77 -12.66 15.99
CA PRO A 208 -6.47 -12.54 14.72
C PRO A 208 -6.17 -13.70 13.77
N GLU A 209 -7.07 -13.93 12.81
CA GLU A 209 -7.03 -15.05 11.85
C GLU A 209 -7.15 -16.45 12.49
N SER A 210 -7.25 -16.54 13.82
CA SER A 210 -7.52 -17.79 14.54
C SER A 210 -9.03 -18.09 14.55
N PRO A 211 -9.45 -19.34 14.25
CA PRO A 211 -10.84 -19.76 14.43
C PRO A 211 -11.35 -19.64 15.88
N LYS A 212 -10.44 -19.48 16.85
CA LYS A 212 -10.74 -19.34 18.28
C LYS A 212 -10.77 -17.89 18.77
N GLU A 213 -10.54 -16.91 17.88
CA GLU A 213 -10.58 -15.50 18.23
C GLU A 213 -12.00 -15.07 18.61
N LYS A 214 -12.11 -14.37 19.75
CA LYS A 214 -13.41 -14.02 20.38
C LYS A 214 -13.78 -12.56 20.20
N ILE A 215 -12.82 -11.67 19.97
CA ILE A 215 -13.02 -10.23 19.85
C ILE A 215 -13.70 -9.89 18.53
N GLN A 216 -13.42 -10.66 17.46
CA GLN A 216 -14.04 -10.58 16.12
C GLN A 216 -14.45 -9.15 15.73
N ASN A 217 -13.48 -8.24 15.68
CA ASN A 217 -13.75 -6.80 15.55
C ASN A 217 -13.65 -6.30 14.10
N ARG A 218 -13.70 -7.23 13.13
CA ARG A 218 -13.68 -7.01 11.68
C ARG A 218 -12.38 -6.39 11.15
N CYS A 219 -11.87 -5.31 11.72
CA CYS A 219 -10.76 -4.53 11.17
C CYS A 219 -9.43 -4.71 11.93
N GLY A 220 -9.45 -5.16 13.18
CA GLY A 220 -8.28 -5.15 14.06
C GLY A 220 -8.50 -4.37 15.35
N VAL A 221 -7.58 -4.52 16.30
CA VAL A 221 -7.59 -3.84 17.61
C VAL A 221 -6.70 -2.60 17.58
N VAL A 222 -7.15 -1.53 18.24
CA VAL A 222 -6.29 -0.39 18.61
C VAL A 222 -6.17 -0.32 20.13
N GLN A 223 -4.95 -0.24 20.64
CA GLN A 223 -4.70 -0.01 22.06
C GLN A 223 -3.43 0.81 22.26
N ASN A 224 -3.47 1.81 23.16
CA ASN A 224 -2.33 2.65 23.53
C ASN A 224 -1.59 3.31 22.35
N GLY A 225 -2.31 3.60 21.27
CA GLY A 225 -1.73 4.18 20.06
C GLY A 225 -0.94 3.19 19.19
N TYR A 226 -1.22 1.89 19.32
CA TYR A 226 -0.74 0.82 18.45
C TYR A 226 -1.93 0.10 17.81
N PHE A 227 -1.69 -0.57 16.69
CA PHE A 227 -2.70 -1.29 15.92
C PHE A 227 -2.27 -2.72 15.60
N GLU A 228 -3.18 -3.67 15.76
CA GLU A 228 -3.02 -5.05 15.32
C GLU A 228 -4.17 -5.38 14.36
N PRO A 229 -3.90 -5.71 13.10
CA PRO A 229 -4.96 -5.95 12.13
C PRO A 229 -5.63 -7.32 12.34
N GLU A 230 -6.92 -7.43 11.96
CA GLU A 230 -7.67 -8.70 11.96
C GLU A 230 -7.21 -9.65 10.86
N TYR A 231 -6.71 -9.11 9.76
CA TYR A 231 -6.17 -9.85 8.63
C TYR A 231 -4.89 -9.21 8.09
N GLY A 232 -4.08 -9.98 7.38
CA GLY A 232 -3.04 -9.43 6.49
C GLY A 232 -1.73 -9.11 7.18
N LYS A 233 -1.46 -9.66 8.38
CA LYS A 233 -0.20 -9.45 9.13
C LYS A 233 1.06 -9.70 8.29
N GLY A 234 1.11 -10.80 7.54
CA GLY A 234 2.24 -11.12 6.66
C GLY A 234 2.42 -10.09 5.54
N THR A 235 1.32 -9.73 4.88
CA THR A 235 1.31 -8.77 3.77
C THR A 235 1.77 -7.38 4.22
N VAL A 236 1.26 -6.88 5.34
CA VAL A 236 1.68 -5.58 5.88
C VAL A 236 3.12 -5.61 6.37
N ALA A 237 3.59 -6.73 6.92
CA ALA A 237 4.97 -6.90 7.30
C ALA A 237 5.92 -6.80 6.11
N ARG A 238 5.66 -7.53 5.02
CA ARG A 238 6.46 -7.47 3.79
C ARG A 238 6.43 -6.10 3.13
N ALA A 239 5.29 -5.40 3.13
CA ALA A 239 5.19 -4.04 2.62
C ALA A 239 5.97 -3.03 3.48
N MET A 240 5.90 -3.14 4.81
CA MET A 240 6.70 -2.33 5.73
C MET A 240 8.20 -2.57 5.55
N LEU A 241 8.65 -3.82 5.53
CA LEU A 241 10.05 -4.19 5.30
C LEU A 241 10.56 -3.67 3.95
N TYR A 242 9.76 -3.82 2.89
CA TYR A 242 10.05 -3.22 1.58
C TYR A 242 10.21 -1.70 1.67
N PHE A 243 9.31 -1.00 2.35
CA PHE A 243 9.37 0.45 2.45
C PHE A 243 10.62 0.91 3.20
N LEU A 244 10.98 0.22 4.28
CA LEU A 244 12.21 0.48 5.03
C LEU A 244 13.47 0.25 4.18
N LEU A 245 13.46 -0.79 3.34
CA LEU A 245 14.54 -1.08 2.39
C LEU A 245 14.61 -0.03 1.28
N ARG A 246 13.48 0.33 0.69
CA ARG A 246 13.40 1.23 -0.48
C ARG A 246 13.60 2.70 -0.11
N TYR A 247 13.06 3.13 1.02
CA TYR A 247 13.01 4.54 1.45
C TYR A 247 13.59 4.73 2.85
N PRO A 248 14.85 4.34 3.08
CA PRO A 248 15.36 4.21 4.43
C PRO A 248 15.38 5.50 5.22
N HIS A 249 15.52 6.66 4.57
CA HIS A 249 15.65 7.98 5.20
C HIS A 249 14.39 8.86 5.18
N THR A 250 13.23 8.32 4.78
CA THR A 250 12.06 9.18 4.51
C THR A 250 11.06 9.25 5.66
N ILE A 251 10.99 8.22 6.49
CA ILE A 251 10.15 8.19 7.69
C ILE A 251 10.72 9.15 8.73
N ALA A 252 9.89 10.08 9.20
CA ALA A 252 10.27 11.03 10.23
C ALA A 252 10.69 10.32 11.52
N LYS A 253 11.75 10.84 12.16
CA LYS A 253 12.40 10.23 13.34
C LYS A 253 11.41 9.84 14.45
N ALA A 254 10.39 10.66 14.70
CA ALA A 254 9.38 10.44 15.73
C ALA A 254 8.51 9.18 15.53
N PHE A 255 8.38 8.71 14.29
CA PHE A 255 7.66 7.47 13.98
C PHE A 255 8.60 6.29 13.85
N ARG A 256 9.80 6.52 13.30
CA ARG A 256 10.79 5.47 13.06
C ARG A 256 11.17 4.70 14.32
N SER A 257 11.30 5.38 15.46
CA SER A 257 11.61 4.74 16.75
C SER A 257 10.50 3.84 17.29
N LYS A 258 9.30 3.88 16.70
CA LYS A 258 8.14 3.06 17.09
C LYS A 258 7.95 1.83 16.19
N ILE A 259 8.81 1.64 15.19
CA ILE A 259 8.73 0.51 14.27
C ILE A 259 9.45 -0.68 14.89
N ASP A 260 8.71 -1.74 15.18
CA ASP A 260 9.26 -3.01 15.68
C ASP A 260 9.61 -3.93 14.50
N VAL A 261 10.85 -3.84 14.00
CA VAL A 261 11.33 -4.71 12.91
C VAL A 261 11.30 -6.20 13.29
N PRO A 262 11.73 -6.62 14.50
CA PRO A 262 11.54 -7.99 14.95
C PRO A 262 10.09 -8.49 14.86
N LEU A 263 9.09 -7.67 15.20
CA LEU A 263 7.68 -8.01 15.00
C LEU A 263 7.34 -8.26 13.53
N LEU A 264 7.76 -7.35 12.64
CA LEU A 264 7.50 -7.51 11.20
C LEU A 264 8.14 -8.79 10.66
N ILE A 265 9.37 -9.12 11.07
CA ILE A 265 10.03 -10.38 10.67
C ILE A 265 9.27 -11.58 11.21
N ARG A 266 8.79 -11.54 12.46
CA ARG A 266 7.94 -12.62 13.03
C ARG A 266 6.65 -12.83 12.23
N TRP A 267 5.93 -11.76 11.91
CA TRP A 267 4.71 -11.82 11.10
C TRP A 267 4.99 -12.33 9.69
N HIS A 268 6.05 -11.85 9.04
CA HIS A 268 6.48 -12.33 7.73
C HIS A 268 6.71 -13.85 7.72
N ARG A 269 7.38 -14.38 8.75
CA ARG A 269 7.64 -15.81 8.91
C ARG A 269 6.38 -16.63 9.21
N GLN A 270 5.49 -16.10 10.07
CA GLN A 270 4.25 -16.79 10.46
C GLN A 270 3.22 -16.84 9.35
N PHE A 271 3.22 -15.84 8.45
CA PHE A 271 2.25 -15.68 7.38
C PHE A 271 2.98 -15.58 6.03
N PRO A 272 3.38 -16.72 5.41
CA PRO A 272 4.10 -16.75 4.14
C PRO A 272 3.37 -16.04 3.01
N ALA A 273 4.12 -15.61 1.99
CA ALA A 273 3.55 -14.96 0.81
C ALA A 273 2.59 -15.90 0.07
N THR A 274 1.41 -15.38 -0.26
CA THR A 274 0.37 -16.13 -0.99
C THR A 274 0.49 -15.94 -2.50
N ILE A 275 -0.27 -16.71 -3.29
CA ILE A 275 -0.35 -16.50 -4.75
C ILE A 275 -0.81 -15.09 -5.11
N TYR A 276 -1.71 -14.51 -4.31
CA TYR A 276 -2.14 -13.12 -4.43
C TYR A 276 -0.97 -12.13 -4.31
N GLU A 277 -0.08 -12.35 -3.33
CA GLU A 277 1.08 -11.47 -3.16
C GLU A 277 2.14 -11.65 -4.25
N ARG A 278 2.31 -12.88 -4.75
CA ARG A 278 3.18 -13.16 -5.90
C ARG A 278 2.66 -12.48 -7.18
N HIS A 279 1.36 -12.61 -7.44
CA HIS A 279 0.65 -11.86 -8.49
C HIS A 279 0.88 -10.36 -8.38
N ARG A 280 0.57 -9.77 -7.21
CA ARG A 280 0.84 -8.34 -6.93
C ARG A 280 2.27 -7.96 -7.28
N ASN A 281 3.24 -8.72 -6.77
CA ASN A 281 4.64 -8.37 -6.93
C ASN A 281 5.06 -8.40 -8.41
N SER A 282 4.56 -9.37 -9.18
CA SER A 282 4.75 -9.47 -10.62
C SER A 282 4.07 -8.31 -11.37
N ALA A 283 2.79 -8.05 -11.09
CA ALA A 283 2.04 -6.94 -11.69
C ALA A 283 2.73 -5.58 -11.44
N ILE A 284 3.11 -5.31 -10.20
CA ILE A 284 3.81 -4.07 -9.82
C ILE A 284 5.18 -3.99 -10.50
N PHE A 285 5.88 -5.10 -10.68
CA PHE A 285 7.12 -5.13 -11.44
C PHE A 285 6.93 -4.67 -12.89
N PHE A 286 5.89 -5.14 -13.58
CA PHE A 286 5.57 -4.69 -14.93
C PHE A 286 5.15 -3.21 -14.99
N ILE A 287 4.46 -2.73 -13.95
CA ILE A 287 3.96 -1.34 -13.89
C ILE A 287 5.07 -0.35 -13.51
N GLN A 288 5.80 -0.58 -12.42
CA GLN A 288 6.77 0.36 -11.83
C GLN A 288 8.24 0.01 -12.10
N GLY A 289 8.54 -1.25 -12.38
CA GLY A 289 9.87 -1.77 -12.72
C GLY A 289 10.64 -2.43 -11.57
N ASN A 290 10.19 -2.25 -10.32
CA ASN A 290 10.83 -2.80 -9.11
C ASN A 290 9.98 -3.88 -8.44
N ARG A 291 10.66 -4.81 -7.77
CA ARG A 291 10.07 -5.91 -7.00
C ARG A 291 10.24 -5.72 -5.51
N ASN A 292 9.34 -6.28 -4.72
CA ASN A 292 9.48 -6.47 -3.28
C ASN A 292 10.27 -7.76 -3.00
N PRO A 293 11.55 -7.67 -2.57
CA PRO A 293 12.39 -8.85 -2.35
C PRO A 293 11.88 -9.79 -1.25
N PHE A 294 11.07 -9.29 -0.32
CA PHE A 294 10.55 -10.10 0.78
C PHE A 294 9.37 -11.00 0.36
N ILE A 295 8.78 -10.75 -0.81
CA ILE A 295 7.83 -11.68 -1.44
C ILE A 295 8.58 -12.75 -2.23
N ASP A 296 9.61 -12.34 -2.97
CA ASP A 296 10.35 -13.22 -3.89
C ASP A 296 11.37 -14.13 -3.20
N ILE A 297 12.01 -13.64 -2.14
CA ILE A 297 13.09 -14.33 -1.42
C ILE A 297 12.82 -14.15 0.09
N PRO A 298 11.90 -14.95 0.67
CA PRO A 298 11.44 -14.75 2.05
C PRO A 298 12.56 -14.73 3.09
N GLU A 299 13.66 -15.46 2.86
CA GLU A 299 14.80 -15.56 3.76
C GLU A 299 15.54 -14.22 3.93
N LEU A 300 15.42 -13.29 2.97
CA LEU A 300 16.06 -11.97 3.07
C LEU A 300 15.58 -11.16 4.28
N ALA A 301 14.35 -11.37 4.74
CA ALA A 301 13.80 -10.63 5.88
C ALA A 301 14.62 -10.87 7.16
N GLU A 302 15.15 -12.08 7.34
CA GLU A 302 15.96 -12.45 8.50
C GLU A 302 17.45 -12.12 8.32
N ARG A 303 17.92 -12.02 7.06
CA ARG A 303 19.34 -11.76 6.75
C ARG A 303 19.69 -10.27 6.66
N ILE A 304 18.74 -9.42 6.27
CA ILE A 304 18.97 -7.98 6.12
C ILE A 304 18.96 -7.28 7.48
N ALA A 305 19.99 -6.47 7.74
CA ALA A 305 20.04 -5.59 8.90
C ALA A 305 19.49 -4.20 8.53
N PHE A 306 18.36 -3.79 9.11
CA PHE A 306 17.73 -2.50 8.83
C PHE A 306 18.34 -1.38 9.70
N PRO A 307 19.06 -0.40 9.12
CA PRO A 307 19.74 0.64 9.87
C PRO A 307 18.80 1.79 10.25
N LEU A 308 17.75 1.50 11.03
CA LEU A 308 16.76 2.53 11.41
C LEU A 308 17.42 3.67 12.19
N ASN A 309 18.40 3.39 13.05
CA ASN A 309 18.99 4.41 13.93
C ASN A 309 20.28 5.05 13.40
N LEU A 310 20.74 4.69 12.20
CA LEU A 310 21.90 5.37 11.61
C LEU A 310 21.47 6.73 11.07
N ALA A 311 22.21 7.78 11.47
CA ALA A 311 22.05 9.12 10.91
C ALA A 311 22.36 9.08 9.39
N PRO A 312 21.70 9.92 8.57
CA PRO A 312 22.02 10.04 7.16
C PRO A 312 23.47 10.47 6.92
#